data_AF-A0A7W2UN35-F1
#
_entry.id   AF-A0A7W2UN35-F1
#
_cell.length_a   1.000
_cell.length_b   1.000
_cell.length_c   1.000
_cell.angle_alpha   90.00
_cell.angle_beta   90.00
_cell.angle_gamma   90.00
#
_symmetry.space_group_name_H-M   'P 1'
#
loop_
_entity.id
_entity.type
_entity.pdbx_description
1 polymer ?
#
loop_
_entity_poly.entity_id
_entity_poly.type
_entity_poly.pdbx_seq_one_letter_code
_entity_poly.pdbx_strand_id
1 'polypeptide(L)'
;YTVPDQGAFSIDAIVVEGSEAVVMGHLSGTVRATGKTFSGPFALRLSVDDGLITRHHIYENSLSVAAACTPDGSYSQADSPGR
;
A
#
# COMPACT_ATOMS: atom_id res chain seq x y z
N TYR A 1 -7.51 3.28 5.43
CA TYR A 1 -7.73 2.04 6.19
C TYR A 1 -8.29 0.98 5.25
N THR A 2 -7.79 -0.26 5.33
CA THR A 2 -8.17 -1.36 4.42
C THR A 2 -9.31 -2.22 5.00
N VAL A 3 -9.90 -3.06 4.15
CA VAL A 3 -10.81 -4.13 4.58
C VAL A 3 -9.98 -5.20 5.32
N PRO A 4 -10.40 -5.67 6.52
CA PRO A 4 -9.65 -6.69 7.26
C PRO A 4 -9.68 -8.00 6.47
N ASP A 5 -8.64 -8.82 6.63
CA ASP A 5 -8.52 -10.14 6.01
C ASP A 5 -8.53 -10.17 4.46
N GLN A 6 -8.50 -9.00 3.81
CA GLN A 6 -8.32 -8.84 2.36
C GLN A 6 -6.98 -8.22 2.00
N GLY A 7 -6.06 -8.15 2.96
CA GLY A 7 -4.66 -7.84 2.71
C GLY A 7 -3.87 -9.11 2.44
N ALA A 8 -2.94 -9.06 1.49
CA ALA A 8 -1.99 -10.15 1.26
C ALA A 8 -0.58 -9.58 1.15
N PHE A 9 0.41 -10.39 1.55
CA PHE A 9 1.82 -10.08 1.37
C PHE A 9 2.59 -11.37 1.04
N SER A 10 3.57 -11.25 0.16
CA SER A 10 4.58 -12.27 -0.09
C SER A 10 5.97 -11.65 0.06
N ILE A 11 6.93 -12.44 0.53
CA ILE A 11 8.35 -12.07 0.53
C ILE A 11 9.03 -12.79 -0.61
N ASP A 12 9.67 -12.03 -1.48
CA ASP A 12 10.45 -12.55 -2.60
C ASP A 12 11.94 -12.62 -2.21
N ALA A 13 12.44 -11.64 -1.45
CA ALA A 13 13.84 -11.60 -1.01
C ALA A 13 14.04 -10.79 0.27
N ILE A 14 15.09 -11.13 1.01
CA ILE A 14 15.60 -10.38 2.15
C ILE A 14 17.10 -10.19 1.94
N VAL A 15 17.57 -8.94 1.98
CA VAL A 15 18.99 -8.58 1.92
C VAL A 15 19.36 -7.92 3.23
N VAL A 16 20.46 -8.36 3.85
CA VAL A 16 20.91 -7.87 5.17
C VAL A 16 22.35 -7.42 5.06
N GLU A 17 22.65 -6.24 5.62
CA GLU A 17 24.00 -5.71 5.75
C GLU A 17 24.15 -4.98 7.09
N GLY A 18 24.90 -5.59 8.02
CA GLY A 18 25.05 -5.05 9.37
C GLY A 18 23.71 -4.93 10.10
N SER A 19 23.40 -3.73 10.58
CA SER A 19 22.13 -3.37 11.23
C SER A 19 21.02 -2.99 10.25
N GLU A 20 21.27 -3.03 8.94
CA GLU A 20 20.31 -2.65 7.91
C GLU A 20 19.76 -3.89 7.20
N ALA A 21 18.47 -3.84 6.85
CA ALA A 21 17.84 -4.85 6.02
C ALA A 21 16.92 -4.23 4.97
N VAL A 22 16.79 -4.89 3.83
CA VAL A 22 15.76 -4.62 2.83
C VAL A 22 14.95 -5.88 2.60
N VAL A 23 13.65 -5.81 2.87
CA VAL A 23 12.67 -6.86 2.55
C VAL A 23 11.95 -6.46 1.28
N MET A 24 11.94 -7.34 0.28
CA MET A 24 11.26 -7.10 -0.99
C MET A 24 10.20 -8.17 -1.21
N GLY A 25 9.13 -7.77 -1.87
CA GLY A 25 8.01 -8.67 -2.11
C GLY A 25 6.87 -8.01 -2.83
N HIS A 26 5.69 -8.63 -2.73
CA HIS A 26 4.44 -8.07 -3.21
C HIS A 26 3.47 -7.85 -2.05
N LEU A 27 2.70 -6.77 -2.17
CA LEU A 27 1.62 -6.47 -1.24
C LEU A 27 0.35 -6.11 -2.00
N SER A 28 -0.79 -6.42 -1.41
CA SER A 28 -2.09 -6.01 -1.91
C SER A 28 -3.06 -5.71 -0.77
N GLY A 29 -4.09 -4.95 -1.09
CA GLY A 29 -5.18 -4.69 -0.15
C GLY A 29 -6.33 -3.94 -0.79
N THR A 30 -7.47 -3.94 -0.11
CA THR A 30 -8.68 -3.24 -0.56
C THR A 30 -8.94 -2.03 0.32
N VAL A 31 -9.01 -0.84 -0.29
CA VAL A 31 -9.32 0.42 0.41
C VAL A 31 -10.80 0.41 0.78
N ARG A 32 -11.11 0.45 2.09
CA ARG A 32 -12.50 0.30 2.54
C ARG A 32 -13.43 1.40 2.02
N ALA A 33 -12.93 2.63 1.96
CA ALA A 33 -13.72 3.79 1.57
C ALA A 33 -14.21 3.73 0.11
N THR A 34 -13.46 3.06 -0.78
CA THR A 34 -13.74 3.03 -2.22
C THR A 34 -14.07 1.63 -2.72
N GLY A 35 -13.79 0.58 -1.94
CA GLY A 35 -13.88 -0.82 -2.37
C GLY A 35 -12.83 -1.22 -3.40
N LYS A 36 -11.89 -0.34 -3.75
CA LYS A 36 -10.89 -0.58 -4.80
C LYS A 36 -9.65 -1.28 -4.22
N THR A 37 -9.08 -2.18 -5.01
CA THR A 37 -7.85 -2.91 -4.65
C THR A 37 -6.62 -2.21 -5.21
N PHE A 38 -5.57 -2.13 -4.40
CA PHE A 38 -4.21 -1.84 -4.84
C PHE A 38 -3.36 -3.11 -4.76
N SER A 39 -2.34 -3.18 -5.62
CA SER A 39 -1.40 -4.28 -5.63
C SER A 39 -0.09 -3.82 -6.27
N GLY A 40 1.02 -4.37 -5.81
CA GLY A 40 2.30 -4.14 -6.46
C GLY A 40 3.49 -4.59 -5.65
N PRO A 41 4.69 -4.42 -6.23
CA PRO A 41 5.92 -4.69 -5.52
C PRO A 41 6.12 -3.67 -4.39
N PHE A 42 6.85 -4.10 -3.36
CA PHE A 42 7.35 -3.22 -2.31
C PHE A 42 8.82 -3.51 -1.98
N ALA A 43 9.49 -2.50 -1.43
CA ALA A 43 10.73 -2.64 -0.70
C ALA A 43 10.60 -1.95 0.66
N LEU A 44 10.86 -2.68 1.74
CA LEU A 44 10.86 -2.18 3.10
C LEU A 44 12.31 -2.14 3.61
N ARG A 45 12.86 -0.94 3.74
CA ARG A 45 14.15 -0.71 4.38
C ARG A 45 13.94 -0.63 5.89
N LEU A 46 14.76 -1.35 6.65
CA LEU A 46 14.75 -1.42 8.11
C LEU A 46 16.14 -1.13 8.67
N SER A 47 16.19 -0.42 9.78
CA SER A 47 17.33 -0.42 10.70
C SER A 47 16.93 -1.20 11.94
N VAL A 48 17.78 -2.12 12.40
CA VAL A 48 17.57 -2.96 13.58
C VAL A 48 18.74 -2.78 14.54
N ASP A 49 18.42 -2.45 15.80
CA ASP A 49 19.40 -2.30 16.88
C ASP A 49 18.86 -3.03 18.12
N ASP A 50 19.71 -3.80 18.81
CA ASP A 50 19.33 -4.67 19.94
C ASP A 50 18.06 -5.53 19.68
N GLY A 51 17.91 -6.02 18.44
CA GLY A 51 16.77 -6.83 18.03
C GLY A 51 15.46 -6.05 17.82
N LEU A 52 15.48 -4.72 17.91
CA LEU A 52 14.35 -3.83 17.74
C LEU A 52 14.45 -3.06 16.41
N ILE A 53 13.33 -2.88 15.72
CA ILE A 53 13.27 -2.00 14.54
C ILE A 53 13.34 -0.56 15.04
N THR A 54 14.42 0.15 14.68
CA THR A 54 14.64 1.55 15.08
C THR A 54 14.28 2.54 13.97
N ARG A 55 14.29 2.10 12.71
CA ARG A 55 13.83 2.88 11.54
C ARG A 55 13.16 1.98 10.52
N HIS A 56 12.17 2.53 9.82
CA HIS A 56 11.61 1.91 8.62
C HIS A 56 11.39 2.92 7.50
N HIS A 57 11.42 2.47 6.25
CA HIS A 57 10.96 3.23 5.10
C HIS A 57 10.43 2.28 4.03
N ILE A 58 9.19 2.50 3.60
CA ILE A 58 8.54 1.70 2.56
C ILE A 58 8.60 2.42 1.21
N TYR A 59 8.97 1.68 0.18
CA TYR A 59 8.82 2.03 -1.22
C TYR A 59 7.76 1.09 -1.79
N GLU A 60 6.69 1.64 -2.32
CA GLU A 60 5.55 0.87 -2.81
C GLU A 60 5.01 1.47 -4.11
N ASN A 61 4.11 0.74 -4.76
CA ASN A 61 3.37 1.23 -5.93
C ASN A 61 2.37 2.33 -5.54
N SER A 62 2.89 3.55 -5.29
CA SER A 62 2.11 4.70 -4.84
C SER A 62 1.03 5.12 -5.85
N LEU A 63 1.25 4.89 -7.14
CA LEU A 63 0.24 5.12 -8.17
C LEU A 63 -0.97 4.19 -8.01
N SER A 64 -0.74 2.90 -7.77
CA SER A 64 -1.82 1.93 -7.51
C SER A 64 -2.59 2.26 -6.23
N VAL A 65 -1.88 2.66 -5.17
CA VAL A 65 -2.50 3.10 -3.91
C VAL A 65 -3.35 4.36 -4.13
N ALA A 66 -2.82 5.37 -4.82
CA ALA A 66 -3.54 6.61 -5.12
C ALA A 66 -4.81 6.33 -5.96
N ALA A 67 -4.72 5.46 -6.96
CA ALA A 67 -5.86 5.05 -7.77
C ALA A 67 -6.94 4.35 -6.92
N ALA A 68 -6.54 3.44 -6.02
CA ALA A 68 -7.47 2.76 -5.12
C ALA A 68 -8.11 3.73 -4.11
N CYS A 69 -7.40 4.78 -3.69
CA CYS A 69 -7.93 5.80 -2.78
C CYS A 69 -8.87 6.82 -3.46
N THR A 70 -8.87 6.89 -4.79
CA THR A 70 -9.72 7.84 -5.54
C THR A 70 -11.14 7.28 -5.65
N PRO A 71 -12.17 7.95 -5.09
CA PRO A 71 -13.57 7.53 -5.28
C PRO A 71 -13.97 7.59 -6.75
N ASP A 72 -14.89 6.73 -7.18
CA ASP A 72 -15.57 6.96 -8.45
C ASP A 72 -16.38 8.24 -8.32
N GLY A 73 -16.26 9.15 -9.30
CA GLY A 73 -16.92 10.44 -9.23
C GLY A 73 -18.42 10.26 -9.01
N SER A 74 -18.92 10.61 -7.83
CA SER A 74 -20.34 10.76 -7.59
C SER A 74 -20.80 12.04 -8.25
N TYR A 75 -20.85 12.04 -9.59
CA TYR A 75 -21.66 13.04 -10.28
C TYR A 75 -23.12 12.60 -10.10
N SER A 76 -23.75 13.08 -9.03
CA SER A 76 -25.19 12.96 -8.90
C SER A 76 -25.82 13.65 -10.10
N GLN A 77 -26.59 12.90 -10.88
CA GLN A 77 -27.44 13.37 -11.99
C GLN A 77 -28.61 14.24 -11.46
N ALA A 78 -28.31 15.20 -10.59
CA ALA A 78 -29.28 16.13 -10.02
C ALA A 78 -28.93 17.59 -10.35
N ASP A 79 -27.73 17.85 -10.91
CA ASP A 79 -27.24 19.20 -11.20
C ASP A 79 -27.01 19.43 -12.70
N SER A 80 -27.79 18.75 -13.55
CA SER A 80 -27.91 19.17 -14.95
C SER A 80 -28.74 20.45 -14.99
N PRO A 81 -28.19 21.61 -15.44
CA PRO A 81 -29.03 22.76 -15.70
C PRO A 81 -30.03 22.38 -16.78
N GLY A 82 -31.32 22.52 -16.44
CA GLY A 82 -32.44 22.12 -17.28
C GLY A 82 -32.28 22.62 -18.70
N ARG A 83 -32.50 21.72 -19.64
CA ARG A 83 -32.66 22.04 -21.07
C ARG A 83 -34.05 22.60 -21.31
#